data_AF-B7FJK1-F1
#
_entry.id   AF-B7FJK1-F1
#
_cell.length_a   1.000
_cell.length_b   1.000
_cell.length_c   1.000
_cell.angle_alpha   90.00
_cell.angle_beta   90.00
_cell.angle_gamma   90.00
#
_symmetry.space_group_name_H-M   'P 1'
#
loop_
_entity.id
_entity.type
_entity.pdbx_description
1 polymer ?
#
loop_
_entity_poly.entity_id
_entity_poly.type
_entity_poly.pdbx_seq_one_letter_code
_entity_poly.pdbx_strand_id
1 'polypeptide(L)'
;MMDLRYLLLIILALEILCVANGDNLVFQVERRKTTLSGIKHHDHHRRGRFLSSVDFNLGGNGLPTRTGLYFTKLGLGSPKKDYYVQVDTGSDILWVNCVECSRCPTKSQIGMDLTLYDPKGSHTSELISCDHEFCSSTYDGPIPGCRAETPCPYSITYGDGSATTGYYVRDYLTFDRINGNLHTAPQNSSI
;
A
#
# COMPACT_ATOMS: atom_id res chain seq x y z
N MET A 1 -27.93 16.17 -39.76
CA MET A 1 -26.83 15.19 -39.72
C MET A 1 -25.56 15.98 -39.46
N MET A 2 -25.05 15.97 -38.23
CA MET A 2 -23.87 16.78 -37.86
C MET A 2 -22.63 16.19 -38.54
N ASP A 3 -21.88 17.02 -39.25
CA ASP A 3 -20.66 16.62 -39.98
C ASP A 3 -19.63 16.04 -39.00
N LEU A 4 -19.11 14.86 -39.32
CA LEU A 4 -18.12 14.14 -38.50
C LEU A 4 -16.88 15.00 -38.21
N ARG A 5 -16.54 15.94 -39.10
CA ARG A 5 -15.45 16.91 -38.90
C ARG A 5 -15.76 17.92 -37.81
N TYR A 6 -17.02 18.34 -37.69
CA TYR A 6 -17.46 19.22 -36.60
C TYR A 6 -17.46 18.50 -35.26
N LEU A 7 -17.85 17.22 -35.23
CA LEU A 7 -17.80 16.41 -34.01
C LEU A 7 -16.35 16.22 -33.53
N LEU A 8 -15.42 15.93 -34.44
CA LEU A 8 -13.99 15.81 -34.16
C LEU A 8 -13.39 17.12 -33.63
N LEU A 9 -13.76 18.26 -34.20
CA LEU A 9 -13.30 19.57 -33.72
C LEU A 9 -13.83 19.91 -32.32
N ILE A 10 -15.07 19.52 -32.00
CA ILE A 10 -15.65 19.71 -30.67
C ILE A 10 -14.94 18.84 -29.63
N ILE A 11 -14.65 17.58 -29.96
CA ILE A 11 -13.92 16.67 -29.07
C ILE A 11 -12.50 17.18 -28.82
N LEU A 12 -11.80 17.59 -29.88
CA LEU A 12 -10.45 18.13 -29.76
C LEU A 12 -10.42 19.43 -28.93
N ALA A 13 -11.42 20.31 -29.11
CA ALA A 13 -11.55 21.52 -28.31
C ALA A 13 -11.85 21.22 -26.83
N LEU A 14 -12.69 20.22 -26.54
CA LEU A 14 -12.97 19.77 -25.17
C LEU A 14 -11.73 19.18 -24.48
N GLU A 15 -10.95 18.37 -25.19
CA GLU A 15 -9.70 17.83 -24.62
C GLU A 15 -8.67 18.94 -24.36
N ILE A 16 -8.53 19.91 -25.27
CA ILE A 16 -7.63 21.06 -25.06
C ILE A 16 -8.09 21.91 -23.87
N LEU A 17 -9.41 22.10 -23.65
CA LEU A 17 -9.93 22.78 -22.47
C LEU A 17 -9.64 22.00 -21.17
N CYS A 18 -9.74 20.67 -21.20
CA CYS A 18 -9.44 19.83 -20.04
C CYS A 18 -7.93 19.83 -19.70
N VAL A 19 -7.05 19.86 -20.69
CA VAL A 19 -5.59 19.87 -20.49
C VAL A 19 -5.06 21.27 -20.12
N ALA A 20 -5.71 22.34 -20.59
CA ALA A 20 -5.34 23.72 -20.26
C ALA A 20 -5.73 24.11 -18.82
N ASN A 21 -6.74 23.46 -18.24
CA ASN A 21 -7.04 23.55 -16.82
C ASN A 21 -6.16 22.54 -16.05
N GLY A 22 -4.85 22.73 -16.15
CA GLY A 22 -3.90 22.25 -15.15
C GLY A 22 -4.17 22.99 -13.85
N ASP A 23 -5.31 22.73 -13.23
CA ASP A 23 -5.65 23.27 -11.93
C ASP A 23 -4.63 22.69 -10.95
N ASN A 24 -3.63 23.51 -10.62
CA ASN A 24 -2.89 23.35 -9.39
C ASN A 24 -3.95 23.17 -8.30
N LEU A 25 -4.07 21.95 -7.78
CA LEU A 25 -5.01 21.59 -6.74
C LEU A 25 -4.56 22.28 -5.44
N VAL A 26 -4.80 23.58 -5.37
CA VAL A 26 -4.61 24.37 -4.16
C VAL A 26 -5.87 24.16 -3.35
N PHE A 27 -5.80 23.19 -2.43
CA PHE A 27 -6.83 23.07 -1.41
C PHE A 27 -6.95 24.40 -0.68
N GLN A 28 -8.11 25.05 -0.78
CA GLN A 28 -8.46 26.20 0.05
C GLN A 28 -8.54 25.72 1.51
N VAL A 29 -7.46 25.90 2.27
CA VAL A 29 -7.40 25.50 3.67
C VAL A 29 -8.00 26.62 4.53
N GLU A 30 -9.26 26.46 4.91
CA GLU A 30 -9.90 27.34 5.89
C GLU A 30 -9.48 26.93 7.32
N ARG A 31 -8.80 27.82 8.06
CA ARG A 31 -8.44 27.57 9.46
C ARG A 31 -9.67 27.69 10.35
N ARG A 32 -10.38 26.57 10.55
CA ARG A 32 -11.61 26.49 11.35
C ARG A 32 -11.44 26.68 12.86
N LYS A 33 -10.22 26.79 13.40
CA LYS A 33 -9.96 26.85 14.86
C LYS A 33 -9.01 27.99 15.23
N THR A 34 -9.52 28.98 15.95
CA THR A 34 -8.82 30.23 16.33
C THR A 34 -8.31 30.25 17.78
N THR A 35 -8.74 29.33 18.64
CA THR A 35 -8.31 29.26 20.04
C THR A 35 -7.26 28.19 20.26
N LEU A 36 -6.27 28.47 21.13
CA LEU A 36 -5.23 27.52 21.51
C LEU A 36 -5.82 26.21 22.06
N SER A 37 -6.91 26.29 22.83
CA SER A 37 -7.64 25.11 23.33
C SER A 37 -8.22 24.28 22.19
N GLY A 38 -8.84 24.92 21.19
CA GLY A 38 -9.38 24.24 20.02
C GLY A 38 -8.30 23.54 19.19
N ILE A 39 -7.13 24.16 19.06
CA ILE A 39 -5.96 23.58 18.40
C ILE A 39 -5.42 22.39 19.20
N LYS A 40 -5.23 22.52 20.52
CA LYS A 40 -4.79 21.42 21.40
C LYS A 40 -5.75 20.24 21.39
N HIS A 41 -7.05 20.48 21.42
CA HIS A 41 -8.06 19.42 21.36
C HIS A 41 -8.10 18.76 19.98
N HIS A 42 -7.92 19.53 18.90
CA HIS A 42 -7.77 18.97 17.55
C HIS A 42 -6.53 18.08 17.43
N ASP A 43 -5.39 18.55 17.94
CA ASP A 43 -4.12 17.83 17.91
C ASP A 43 -4.22 16.56 18.78
N HIS A 44 -4.82 16.64 19.96
CA HIS A 44 -5.12 15.47 20.79
C HIS A 44 -6.07 14.49 20.10
N HIS A 45 -7.05 14.95 19.32
CA HIS A 45 -7.96 14.07 18.57
C HIS A 45 -7.27 13.45 17.34
N ARG A 46 -6.38 14.20 16.66
CA ARG A 46 -5.57 13.70 15.54
C ARG A 46 -4.53 12.69 16.03
N ARG A 47 -3.86 13.00 17.13
CA ARG A 47 -2.92 12.12 17.84
C ARG A 47 -3.61 11.02 18.64
N GLY A 48 -4.90 11.16 18.95
CA GLY A 48 -5.69 10.11 19.61
C GLY A 48 -5.82 8.86 18.75
N ARG A 49 -5.56 8.98 17.44
CA ARG A 49 -5.24 7.87 16.54
C ARG A 49 -3.74 7.52 16.57
N PHE A 50 -3.12 7.49 17.74
CA PHE A 50 -1.89 6.75 17.92
C PHE A 50 -2.28 5.28 17.71
N LEU A 51 -2.21 4.82 16.45
CA LEU A 51 -1.80 3.45 16.17
C LEU A 51 -0.64 3.17 17.15
N SER A 52 -0.65 2.02 17.82
CA SER A 52 0.42 1.62 18.74
C SER A 52 1.75 2.12 18.18
N SER A 53 2.44 3.03 18.88
CA SER A 53 3.60 3.68 18.27
C SER A 53 4.59 2.59 17.89
N VAL A 54 4.86 2.48 16.59
CA VAL A 54 5.79 1.50 16.03
C VAL A 54 7.10 2.21 15.75
N ASP A 55 8.20 1.48 15.92
CA ASP A 55 9.53 1.94 15.56
C ASP A 55 10.00 1.17 14.34
N PHE A 56 10.23 1.89 13.25
CA PHE A 56 10.73 1.34 12.00
C PHE A 56 12.01 2.04 11.64
N ASN A 57 13.09 1.26 11.49
CA ASN A 57 14.29 1.77 10.86
C ASN A 57 13.97 2.07 9.39
N LEU A 58 14.01 3.35 9.03
CA LEU A 58 13.81 3.82 7.67
C LEU A 58 15.16 3.96 6.97
N GLY A 59 15.32 3.22 5.88
CA GLY A 59 16.35 3.45 4.89
C GLY A 59 15.79 4.21 3.68
N GLY A 60 16.68 4.65 2.79
CA GLY A 60 16.29 5.33 1.55
C GLY A 60 17.21 6.50 1.23
N ASN A 61 16.86 7.23 0.16
CA ASN A 61 17.44 8.53 -0.12
C ASN A 61 16.32 9.59 -0.13
N GLY A 62 16.47 10.61 0.71
CA GLY A 62 15.55 11.76 0.74
C GLY A 62 15.96 12.88 -0.20
N LEU A 63 16.80 12.59 -1.22
CA LEU A 63 17.28 13.60 -2.15
C LEU A 63 16.16 13.92 -3.16
N PRO A 64 15.64 15.15 -3.23
CA PRO A 64 14.53 15.50 -4.12
C PRO A 64 14.84 15.34 -5.61
N THR A 65 16.13 15.26 -5.96
CA THR A 65 16.62 15.06 -7.33
C THR A 65 16.74 13.58 -7.74
N ARG A 66 16.42 12.66 -6.83
CA ARG A 66 16.39 11.21 -7.07
C ARG A 66 14.96 10.69 -6.85
N THR A 67 14.78 9.38 -7.02
CA THR A 67 13.48 8.69 -6.92
C THR A 67 12.76 8.84 -5.56
N GLY A 68 13.46 9.26 -4.49
CA GLY A 68 12.81 9.55 -3.20
C GLY A 68 12.17 8.34 -2.53
N LEU A 69 12.72 7.15 -2.73
CA LEU A 69 12.17 5.90 -2.19
C LEU A 69 12.69 5.61 -0.79
N TYR A 70 11.76 5.29 0.10
CA TYR A 70 12.02 4.88 1.47
C TYR A 70 11.67 3.41 1.63
N PHE A 71 12.45 2.71 2.44
CA PHE A 71 12.23 1.30 2.74
C PHE A 71 12.37 1.04 4.22
N THR A 72 11.72 -0.01 4.69
CA THR A 72 11.90 -0.51 6.04
C THR A 72 12.07 -2.02 6.04
N LYS A 73 12.45 -2.55 7.19
CA LYS A 73 12.57 -3.98 7.42
C LYS A 73 11.46 -4.42 8.37
N LEU A 74 10.71 -5.44 7.97
CA LEU A 74 9.67 -6.07 8.77
C LEU A 74 9.86 -7.58 8.80
N GLY A 75 9.28 -8.24 9.80
CA GLY A 75 9.23 -9.69 9.87
C GLY A 75 7.93 -10.22 9.31
N LEU A 76 7.98 -11.30 8.52
CA LEU A 76 6.79 -12.06 8.11
C LEU A 76 6.94 -13.54 8.45
N GLY A 77 5.81 -14.14 8.81
CA GLY A 77 5.67 -15.56 9.04
C GLY A 77 6.11 -16.03 10.42
N SER A 78 5.87 -17.32 10.66
CA SER A 78 6.33 -18.03 11.84
C SER A 78 7.03 -19.33 11.39
N PRO A 79 8.34 -19.52 11.61
CA PRO A 79 9.26 -18.57 12.22
C PRO A 79 9.46 -17.30 11.36
N LYS A 80 9.68 -16.18 12.03
CA LYS A 80 9.88 -14.87 11.40
C LYS A 80 11.05 -14.87 10.42
N LYS A 81 10.81 -14.40 9.19
CA LYS A 81 11.84 -14.03 8.22
C LYS A 81 11.79 -12.51 7.98
N ASP A 82 12.96 -11.90 7.79
CA ASP A 82 13.05 -10.45 7.56
C ASP A 82 12.88 -10.12 6.06
N TYR A 83 12.07 -9.10 5.78
CA TYR A 83 11.79 -8.59 4.43
C TYR A 83 12.07 -7.09 4.38
N TYR A 84 12.74 -6.65 3.32
CA TYR A 84 12.85 -5.23 2.98
C TYR A 84 11.69 -4.85 2.07
N VAL A 85 10.90 -3.87 2.50
CA VAL A 85 9.71 -3.41 1.77
C VAL A 85 9.76 -1.92 1.57
N GLN A 86 9.16 -1.44 0.49
CA GLN A 86 8.99 -0.01 0.24
C GLN A 86 7.90 0.54 1.16
N VAL A 87 8.14 1.73 1.72
CA VAL A 87 7.11 2.47 2.45
C VAL A 87 6.34 3.31 1.43
N ASP A 88 5.18 2.79 1.02
CA ASP A 88 4.27 3.46 0.10
C ASP A 88 3.04 3.98 0.86
N THR A 89 2.86 5.30 0.86
CA THR A 89 1.70 5.96 1.48
C THR A 89 0.55 6.17 0.49
N GLY A 90 0.75 5.80 -0.78
CA GLY A 90 -0.22 5.94 -1.87
C GLY A 90 -0.99 4.65 -2.20
N SER A 91 -0.70 3.53 -1.53
CA SER A 91 -1.40 2.25 -1.70
C SER A 91 -1.83 1.65 -0.34
N ASP A 92 -2.69 0.63 -0.39
CA ASP A 92 -3.43 0.08 0.74
C ASP A 92 -3.07 -1.37 1.10
N ILE A 93 -2.15 -2.02 0.37
CA ILE A 93 -1.72 -3.40 0.64
C ILE A 93 -0.22 -3.51 0.88
N LEU A 94 0.16 -4.45 1.76
CA LEU A 94 1.50 -4.98 1.81
C LEU A 94 1.63 -6.14 0.82
N TRP A 95 2.65 -6.13 -0.03
CA TRP A 95 2.96 -7.25 -0.90
C TRP A 95 4.46 -7.56 -0.91
N VAL A 96 4.78 -8.84 -1.10
CA VAL A 96 6.13 -9.38 -1.27
C VAL A 96 6.12 -10.44 -2.37
N ASN A 97 7.27 -10.70 -2.97
CA ASN A 97 7.38 -11.75 -3.99
C ASN A 97 7.35 -13.14 -3.35
N CYS A 98 6.50 -14.03 -3.83
CA CYS A 98 6.45 -15.42 -3.36
C CYS A 98 7.43 -16.33 -4.11
N VAL A 99 7.84 -17.43 -3.47
CA VAL A 99 8.73 -18.45 -4.07
C VAL A 99 8.11 -19.15 -5.29
N GLU A 100 6.78 -19.21 -5.37
CA GLU A 100 6.05 -19.76 -6.52
C GLU A 100 6.03 -18.83 -7.74
N CYS A 101 6.42 -17.56 -7.57
CA CYS A 101 6.36 -16.58 -8.65
C CYS A 101 7.54 -16.71 -9.61
N SER A 102 7.33 -17.36 -10.74
CA SER A 102 8.35 -17.59 -11.77
C SER A 102 8.79 -16.33 -12.53
N ARG A 103 7.98 -15.26 -12.53
CA ARG A 103 8.26 -14.00 -13.24
C ARG A 103 8.58 -12.82 -12.31
N CYS A 104 8.64 -13.06 -11.00
CA CYS A 104 8.97 -12.02 -10.04
C CYS A 104 10.49 -11.80 -9.99
N PRO A 105 10.94 -10.57 -9.72
CA PRO A 105 12.36 -10.31 -9.51
C PRO A 105 12.84 -11.01 -8.24
N THR A 106 14.04 -11.60 -8.32
CA THR A 106 14.74 -12.19 -7.17
C THR A 106 15.82 -11.27 -6.62
N LYS A 107 16.11 -10.17 -7.32
CA LYS A 107 17.08 -9.14 -6.93
C LYS A 107 16.47 -7.75 -7.09
N SER A 108 16.86 -6.84 -6.21
CA SER A 108 16.57 -5.41 -6.34
C SER A 108 17.33 -4.77 -7.49
N GLN A 109 16.95 -3.55 -7.87
CA GLN A 109 17.64 -2.76 -8.89
C GLN A 109 19.12 -2.48 -8.57
N ILE A 110 19.51 -2.56 -7.28
CA ILE A 110 20.89 -2.38 -6.82
C ILE A 110 21.62 -3.72 -6.55
N GLY A 111 21.05 -4.84 -6.99
CA GLY A 111 21.70 -6.16 -6.95
C GLY A 111 21.61 -6.92 -5.62
N MET A 112 20.90 -6.38 -4.62
CA MET A 112 20.62 -7.13 -3.37
C MET A 112 19.60 -8.24 -3.63
N ASP A 113 19.86 -9.43 -3.09
CA ASP A 113 18.90 -10.55 -3.13
C ASP A 113 17.64 -10.21 -2.32
N LEU A 114 16.47 -10.54 -2.87
CA LEU A 114 15.19 -10.34 -2.22
C LEU A 114 14.80 -11.60 -1.45
N THR A 115 14.40 -11.45 -0.19
CA THR A 115 13.74 -12.52 0.54
C THR A 115 12.40 -12.82 -0.13
N LEU A 116 12.23 -14.05 -0.63
CA LEU A 116 10.97 -14.50 -1.19
C LEU A 116 10.10 -15.10 -0.08
N TYR A 117 8.80 -14.82 -0.11
CA TYR A 117 7.84 -15.41 0.81
C TYR A 117 7.50 -16.83 0.40
N ASP A 118 7.58 -17.74 1.37
CA ASP A 118 7.25 -19.15 1.19
C ASP A 118 6.06 -19.46 2.12
N PRO A 119 4.84 -19.54 1.58
CA PRO A 119 3.65 -19.90 2.38
C PRO A 119 3.83 -21.23 3.10
N LYS A 120 4.53 -22.20 2.52
CA LYS A 120 4.78 -23.51 3.13
C LYS A 120 5.86 -23.46 4.21
N GLY A 121 6.68 -22.41 4.19
CA GLY A 121 7.74 -22.15 5.17
C GLY A 121 7.25 -21.48 6.45
N SER A 122 5.97 -21.09 6.53
CA SER A 122 5.36 -20.44 7.70
C SER A 122 4.19 -21.26 8.23
N HIS A 123 4.20 -21.63 9.51
CA HIS A 123 3.10 -22.40 10.13
C HIS A 123 1.88 -21.54 10.49
N THR A 124 1.97 -20.23 10.30
CA THR A 124 0.87 -19.26 10.50
C THR A 124 0.33 -18.70 9.19
N SER A 125 0.88 -19.16 8.05
CA SER A 125 0.38 -18.81 6.72
C SER A 125 -1.02 -19.40 6.50
N GLU A 126 -1.96 -18.56 6.13
CA GLU A 126 -3.31 -18.92 5.75
C GLU A 126 -3.62 -18.34 4.35
N LEU A 127 -3.89 -19.23 3.39
CA LEU A 127 -4.35 -18.79 2.07
C LEU A 127 -5.75 -18.20 2.18
N ILE A 128 -5.93 -16.97 1.68
CA ILE A 128 -7.26 -16.38 1.57
C ILE A 128 -7.89 -16.84 0.26
N SER A 129 -8.90 -17.68 0.34
CA SER A 129 -9.71 -18.12 -0.79
C SER A 129 -10.79 -17.10 -1.17
N CYS A 130 -11.40 -17.25 -2.34
CA CYS A 130 -12.45 -16.34 -2.80
C CYS A 130 -13.78 -16.39 -2.03
N ASP A 131 -14.06 -17.48 -1.32
CA ASP A 131 -15.22 -17.60 -0.43
C ASP A 131 -14.95 -17.05 0.98
N HIS A 132 -13.69 -16.70 1.29
CA HIS A 132 -13.33 -16.09 2.55
C HIS A 132 -13.92 -14.66 2.66
N GLU A 133 -14.46 -14.30 3.84
CA GLU A 133 -15.12 -13.01 4.11
C GLU A 133 -14.27 -11.79 3.76
N PHE A 134 -12.97 -11.85 4.05
CA PHE A 134 -11.99 -10.84 3.63
C PHE A 134 -12.05 -10.58 2.11
N CYS A 135 -12.13 -11.62 1.29
CA CYS A 135 -12.12 -11.48 -0.16
C CYS A 135 -13.40 -10.81 -0.65
N SER A 136 -14.56 -11.26 -0.17
CA SER A 136 -15.84 -10.64 -0.54
C SER A 136 -15.94 -9.20 -0.07
N SER A 137 -15.39 -8.87 1.11
CA SER A 137 -15.34 -7.49 1.62
C SER A 137 -14.42 -6.59 0.79
N THR A 138 -13.32 -7.13 0.27
CA THR A 138 -12.37 -6.38 -0.58
C THR A 138 -12.97 -5.99 -1.93
N TYR A 139 -13.88 -6.81 -2.45
CA TYR A 139 -14.47 -6.66 -3.79
C TYR A 139 -15.96 -6.28 -3.79
N ASP A 140 -16.50 -5.84 -2.64
CA ASP A 140 -17.92 -5.50 -2.45
C ASP A 140 -18.88 -6.64 -2.87
N GLY A 141 -18.44 -7.89 -2.72
CA GLY A 141 -19.21 -9.10 -3.04
C GLY A 141 -18.37 -10.25 -3.62
N PRO A 142 -19.03 -11.34 -4.04
CA PRO A 142 -18.36 -12.46 -4.69
C PRO A 142 -17.76 -12.06 -6.04
N ILE A 143 -16.52 -12.46 -6.30
CA ILE A 143 -15.86 -12.22 -7.59
C ILE A 143 -16.44 -13.19 -8.64
N PRO A 144 -16.99 -12.70 -9.77
CA PRO A 144 -17.52 -13.57 -10.82
C PRO A 144 -16.48 -14.57 -11.33
N GLY A 145 -16.81 -15.85 -11.28
CA GLY A 145 -15.92 -16.93 -11.74
C GLY A 145 -14.84 -17.35 -10.74
N CYS A 146 -14.72 -16.70 -9.58
CA CYS A 146 -13.82 -17.14 -8.53
C CYS A 146 -14.50 -18.18 -7.63
N ARG A 147 -13.83 -19.32 -7.39
CA ARG A 147 -14.39 -20.47 -6.63
C ARG A 147 -13.71 -20.60 -5.27
N ALA A 148 -14.29 -21.40 -4.37
CA ALA A 148 -13.77 -21.62 -3.01
C ALA A 148 -12.31 -22.13 -2.99
N GLU A 149 -11.88 -22.89 -4.01
CA GLU A 149 -10.51 -23.39 -4.09
C GLU A 149 -9.55 -22.40 -4.80
N THR A 150 -10.07 -21.25 -5.25
CA THR A 150 -9.28 -20.25 -5.96
C THR A 150 -8.75 -19.22 -4.96
N PRO A 151 -7.43 -18.93 -4.98
CA PRO A 151 -6.87 -17.83 -4.21
C PRO A 151 -7.57 -16.52 -4.51
N CYS A 152 -7.89 -15.74 -3.48
CA CYS A 152 -8.43 -14.40 -3.63
C CYS A 152 -7.39 -13.53 -4.36
N PRO A 153 -7.67 -13.06 -5.59
CA PRO A 153 -6.70 -12.30 -6.35
C PRO A 153 -6.50 -10.91 -5.71
N TYR A 154 -5.37 -10.26 -6.05
CA TYR A 154 -5.22 -8.82 -5.91
C TYR A 154 -4.61 -8.26 -7.20
N SER A 155 -4.88 -6.98 -7.48
CA SER A 155 -4.30 -6.25 -8.60
C SER A 155 -4.17 -4.78 -8.22
N ILE A 156 -2.96 -4.23 -8.33
CA ILE A 156 -2.68 -2.81 -8.12
C ILE A 156 -2.02 -2.24 -9.37
N THR A 157 -2.48 -1.06 -9.78
CA THR A 157 -1.83 -0.22 -10.79
C THR A 157 -1.38 1.07 -10.14
N TYR A 158 -0.09 1.40 -10.27
CA TYR A 158 0.50 2.61 -9.71
C TYR A 158 0.36 3.79 -10.67
N GLY A 159 0.56 5.01 -10.14
CA GLY A 159 0.44 6.25 -10.92
C GLY A 159 1.45 6.38 -12.06
N ASP A 160 2.54 5.62 -12.04
CA ASP A 160 3.52 5.54 -13.13
C ASP A 160 3.15 4.52 -14.23
N GLY A 161 1.99 3.87 -14.10
CA GLY A 161 1.50 2.84 -15.02
C GLY A 161 2.08 1.44 -14.78
N SER A 162 2.99 1.27 -13.81
CA SER A 162 3.42 -0.06 -13.39
C SER A 162 2.29 -0.78 -12.64
N ALA A 163 2.31 -2.11 -12.63
CA ALA A 163 1.29 -2.90 -11.97
C ALA A 163 1.86 -4.16 -11.34
N THR A 164 1.19 -4.63 -10.29
CA THR A 164 1.46 -5.91 -9.65
C THR A 164 0.15 -6.67 -9.45
N THR A 165 0.21 -7.99 -9.59
CA THR A 165 -0.93 -8.90 -9.44
C THR A 165 -0.50 -10.14 -8.70
N GLY A 166 -1.39 -10.69 -7.86
CA GLY A 166 -1.11 -11.91 -7.13
C GLY A 166 -2.35 -12.40 -6.39
N TYR A 167 -2.14 -12.97 -5.21
CA TYR A 167 -3.22 -13.43 -4.34
C TYR A 167 -2.95 -13.05 -2.88
N TYR A 168 -4.01 -12.95 -2.09
CA TYR A 168 -3.91 -12.63 -0.66
C TYR A 168 -3.51 -13.86 0.17
N VAL A 169 -2.65 -13.61 1.15
CA VAL A 169 -2.27 -14.53 2.22
C VAL A 169 -2.36 -13.75 3.52
N ARG A 170 -2.93 -14.38 4.54
CA ARG A 170 -2.85 -13.89 5.92
C ARG A 170 -1.68 -14.58 6.62
N ASP A 171 -0.86 -13.80 7.29
CA ASP A 171 0.23 -14.33 8.11
C ASP A 171 0.59 -13.33 9.22
N TYR A 172 1.52 -13.72 10.09
CA TYR A 172 2.03 -12.84 11.13
C TYR A 172 3.05 -11.85 10.59
N LEU A 173 2.79 -10.58 10.86
CA LEU A 173 3.72 -9.48 10.75
C LEU A 173 4.38 -9.25 12.10
N THR A 174 5.71 -9.15 12.12
CA THR A 174 6.49 -8.76 13.29
C THR A 174 7.15 -7.40 13.06
N PHE A 175 6.93 -6.47 13.99
CA PHE A 175 7.57 -5.15 14.02
C PHE A 175 7.89 -4.73 15.46
N ASP A 176 8.74 -3.73 15.63
CA ASP A 176 9.09 -3.22 16.95
C ASP A 176 8.03 -2.21 17.42
N ARG A 177 7.38 -2.51 18.55
CA ARG A 177 6.41 -1.63 19.20
C ARG A 177 7.10 -0.84 20.30
N ILE A 178 6.83 0.45 20.39
CA ILE A 178 7.27 1.32 21.48
C ILE A 178 6.43 1.02 22.73
N ASN A 179 7.11 0.61 23.81
CA ASN A 179 6.48 0.25 25.09
C ASN A 179 6.55 1.38 26.14
N GLY A 180 6.99 2.58 25.73
CA GLY A 180 7.27 3.70 26.62
C GLY A 180 8.74 3.76 27.02
N ASN A 181 9.16 4.87 27.66
CA ASN A 181 10.53 5.08 28.14
C ASN A 181 11.64 4.86 27.09
N LEU A 182 11.37 5.18 25.82
CA LEU A 182 12.30 4.99 24.69
C LEU A 182 12.73 3.53 24.46
N HIS A 183 11.97 2.56 24.96
CA HIS A 183 12.21 1.13 24.72
C HIS A 183 11.25 0.56 23.68
N THR A 184 11.76 -0.35 22.87
CA THR A 184 11.01 -1.13 21.89
C THR A 184 10.99 -2.61 22.26
N ALA A 185 9.93 -3.30 21.88
CA ALA A 185 9.87 -4.76 21.91
C ALA A 185 9.18 -5.29 20.65
N PRO A 186 9.57 -6.48 20.16
CA PRO A 186 8.88 -7.11 19.04
C PRO A 186 7.41 -7.36 19.37
N GLN A 187 6.53 -6.99 18.45
CA GLN A 187 5.11 -7.29 18.49
C GLN A 187 4.73 -8.07 17.23
N ASN A 188 3.98 -9.16 17.43
CA ASN A 188 3.34 -9.89 16.34
C ASN A 188 1.90 -9.40 16.17
N SER A 189 1.49 -9.17 14.93
CA SER A 189 0.10 -8.92 14.54
C SER A 189 -0.24 -9.75 13.31
N SER A 190 -1.45 -10.26 13.23
CA SER A 190 -1.98 -10.82 11.98
C SER A 190 -2.37 -9.68 11.05
N ILE A 191 -1.99 -9.76 9.77
CA ILE A 191 -2.38 -8.82 8.72
C ILE A 191 -2.92 -9.56 7.50
#